data_AF-A0A2V7PSB9-F1
#
_entry.id   AF-A0A2V7PSB9-F1
#
_cell.length_a   1.000
_cell.length_b   1.000
_cell.length_c   1.000
_cell.angle_alpha   90.00
_cell.angle_beta   90.00
_cell.angle_gamma   90.00
#
_symmetry.space_group_name_H-M   'P 1'
#
loop_
_entity.id
_entity.type
_entity.pdbx_description
1 polymer ?
#
loop_
_entity_poly.entity_id
_entity_poly.type
_entity_poly.pdbx_seq_one_letter_code
_entity_poly.pdbx_strand_id
1 'polypeptide(L)'
;MPKRRRRQARYAGHGTPTIGFRPRGETDAHAPGSSAPRRPRALGNHGVAQNGSVDRGRQLFTSKCATCHSLKDAGSTAQIGPNLDAAFAQARAAGEDSDTIAGVVKAQVENPRPSNGNASVSMPAGLVGGKDLEDVASYVASVAGAPGIKGPQLPNDPGAPVFANNGCSGCHTLKAVGASGTTGPSLDEVIPGMSAAEVKKSIVDPNAKI
;
A
#
# COMPACT_ATOMS: atom_id res chain seq x y z
N MET A 1 -49.17 36.22 -7.05
CA MET A 1 -48.41 35.30 -6.19
C MET A 1 -47.82 36.08 -5.00
N PRO A 2 -48.12 35.69 -3.74
CA PRO A 2 -47.84 36.51 -2.56
C PRO A 2 -46.41 36.36 -2.02
N LYS A 3 -45.87 37.49 -1.54
CA LYS A 3 -44.54 37.69 -0.96
C LYS A 3 -44.34 36.87 0.33
N ARG A 4 -43.30 36.01 0.38
CA ARG A 4 -42.92 35.26 1.59
C ARG A 4 -42.10 36.16 2.53
N ARG A 5 -42.64 36.36 3.75
CA ARG A 5 -42.02 37.13 4.84
C ARG A 5 -40.88 36.35 5.49
N ARG A 6 -39.73 37.00 5.67
CA ARG A 6 -38.57 36.51 6.43
C ARG A 6 -38.90 36.46 7.92
N ARG A 7 -38.74 35.30 8.55
CA ARG A 7 -38.78 35.15 10.02
C ARG A 7 -37.39 35.40 10.58
N GLN A 8 -37.29 36.35 11.51
CA GLN A 8 -36.11 36.65 12.30
C GLN A 8 -36.02 35.64 13.46
N ALA A 9 -34.88 34.97 13.60
CA ALA A 9 -34.57 34.12 14.75
C ALA A 9 -33.89 34.98 15.83
N ARG A 10 -34.41 34.88 17.05
CA ARG A 10 -33.92 35.60 18.23
C ARG A 10 -32.71 34.89 18.82
N TYR A 11 -31.70 35.69 19.16
CA TYR A 11 -30.55 35.34 20.00
C TYR A 11 -30.99 35.21 21.47
N ALA A 12 -30.55 34.14 22.15
CA ALA A 12 -30.58 34.02 23.60
C ALA A 12 -29.21 33.51 24.05
N GLY A 13 -28.59 34.21 24.99
CA GLY A 13 -27.23 33.96 25.47
C GLY A 13 -27.16 33.18 26.80
N HIS A 14 -25.89 33.02 27.20
CA HIS A 14 -25.34 32.73 28.53
C HIS A 14 -25.25 31.26 28.99
N GLY A 15 -24.01 30.86 29.31
CA GLY A 15 -23.72 29.70 30.14
C GLY A 15 -22.33 29.10 29.89
N THR A 16 -21.27 29.77 30.35
CA THR A 16 -19.93 29.17 30.52
C THR A 16 -19.86 28.43 31.86
N PRO A 17 -19.49 27.14 31.91
CA PRO A 17 -19.10 26.49 33.16
C PRO A 17 -17.58 26.52 33.34
N THR A 18 -17.21 26.71 34.60
CA THR A 18 -15.88 26.99 35.14
C THR A 18 -14.94 25.79 35.19
N ILE A 19 -13.65 26.10 35.03
CA ILE A 19 -12.48 25.24 35.15
C ILE A 19 -12.31 24.75 36.60
N GLY A 20 -12.28 23.44 36.80
CA GLY A 20 -12.01 22.78 38.08
C GLY A 20 -10.60 22.20 38.13
N PHE A 21 -9.67 22.96 38.70
CA PHE A 21 -8.30 22.56 39.02
C PHE A 21 -8.28 21.84 40.38
N ARG A 22 -7.79 20.60 40.46
CA ARG A 22 -7.52 19.89 41.73
C ARG A 22 -6.02 19.55 41.81
N PRO A 23 -5.31 19.93 42.89
CA PRO A 23 -3.88 19.65 43.02
C PRO A 23 -3.56 18.32 43.73
N ARG A 24 -2.37 17.83 43.36
CA ARG A 24 -1.42 16.86 43.94
C ARG A 24 -1.77 16.09 45.22
N GLY A 25 -1.55 14.77 45.14
CA GLY A 25 -1.13 13.90 46.24
C GLY A 25 0.07 13.06 45.78
N GLU A 26 1.15 13.12 46.56
CA GLU A 26 2.51 12.65 46.30
C GLU A 26 2.93 11.80 47.51
N THR A 27 3.41 10.58 47.28
CA THR A 27 4.24 9.70 48.15
C THR A 27 4.48 8.39 47.37
N ASP A 28 5.58 7.65 47.36
CA ASP A 28 6.97 7.70 47.85
C ASP A 28 7.72 6.64 46.99
N ALA A 29 8.78 6.99 46.24
CA ALA A 29 10.19 6.80 46.57
C ALA A 29 10.80 5.37 46.50
N HIS A 30 11.93 5.31 45.75
CA HIS A 30 13.10 4.40 45.77
C HIS A 30 13.15 3.12 44.90
N ALA A 31 13.97 3.16 43.82
CA ALA A 31 15.33 2.58 43.82
C ALA A 31 16.14 2.98 42.55
N PRO A 32 17.45 3.30 42.65
CA PRO A 32 18.34 3.56 41.51
C PRO A 32 19.19 2.32 41.17
N GLY A 33 19.43 2.07 39.88
CA GLY A 33 20.41 1.05 39.49
C GLY A 33 20.54 0.79 38.00
N SER A 34 21.74 1.06 37.48
CA SER A 34 22.36 0.50 36.27
C SER A 34 22.08 1.19 34.93
N SER A 35 22.86 2.25 34.69
CA SER A 35 23.26 2.75 33.38
C SER A 35 24.04 1.67 32.62
N ALA A 36 23.39 1.02 31.65
CA ALA A 36 24.08 0.28 30.59
C ALA A 36 24.21 1.18 29.34
N PRO A 37 25.36 1.19 28.64
CA PRO A 37 25.52 1.99 27.44
C PRO A 37 24.62 1.46 26.32
N ARG A 38 23.75 2.33 25.80
CA ARG A 38 22.96 2.04 24.59
C ARG A 38 23.92 1.86 23.42
N ARG A 39 24.00 0.65 22.88
CA ARG A 39 24.65 0.36 21.59
C ARG A 39 23.90 1.11 20.48
N PRO A 40 24.58 1.70 19.47
CA PRO A 40 23.89 2.24 18.32
C PRO A 40 23.24 1.09 17.55
N ARG A 41 21.91 1.09 17.49
CA ARG A 41 21.13 0.21 16.63
C ARG A 41 21.35 0.68 15.19
N ALA A 42 21.71 -0.25 14.33
CA ALA A 42 21.84 -0.03 12.89
C ALA A 42 20.56 0.62 12.32
N LEU A 43 20.76 1.58 11.41
CA LEU A 43 19.73 2.19 10.59
C LEU A 43 19.01 1.10 9.79
N GLY A 44 17.79 0.78 10.19
CA GLY A 44 16.91 -0.17 9.52
C GLY A 44 15.47 0.32 9.65
N ASN A 45 14.91 0.69 8.49
CA ASN A 45 13.56 1.19 8.22
C ASN A 45 13.08 2.39 9.03
N HIS A 46 12.94 3.50 8.30
CA HIS A 46 12.21 4.69 8.70
C HIS A 46 10.80 4.30 9.17
N GLY A 47 10.61 4.36 10.48
CA GLY A 47 9.30 4.33 11.10
C GLY A 47 8.51 5.55 10.64
N VAL A 48 7.59 5.32 9.71
CA VAL A 48 6.36 6.09 9.65
C VAL A 48 5.34 5.19 10.32
N ALA A 49 4.70 5.69 11.38
CA ALA A 49 3.60 5.00 12.04
C ALA A 49 2.41 4.98 11.06
N GLN A 50 2.44 4.03 10.14
CA GLN A 50 1.36 3.77 9.19
C GLN A 50 0.48 2.69 9.80
N ASN A 51 -0.84 2.87 9.76
CA ASN A 51 -1.80 1.87 10.21
C ASN A 51 -1.76 0.58 9.34
N GLY A 52 -0.86 0.50 8.35
CA GLY A 52 -0.63 -0.65 7.49
C GLY A 52 0.84 -1.11 7.43
N SER A 53 1.04 -2.39 7.12
CA SER A 53 2.32 -3.03 6.83
C SER A 53 2.66 -2.83 5.35
N VAL A 54 3.76 -2.11 5.08
CA VAL A 54 4.25 -1.83 3.72
C VAL A 54 4.59 -3.11 2.96
N ASP A 55 5.19 -4.10 3.62
CA ASP A 55 5.56 -5.38 2.98
C ASP A 55 4.32 -6.19 2.59
N ARG A 56 3.32 -6.26 3.48
CA ARG A 56 2.03 -6.89 3.16
C ARG A 56 1.30 -6.13 2.06
N GLY A 57 1.34 -4.81 2.10
CA GLY A 57 0.79 -3.94 1.07
C GLY A 57 1.41 -4.16 -0.30
N ARG A 58 2.73 -4.36 -0.37
CA ARG A 58 3.45 -4.73 -1.59
C ARG A 58 2.98 -6.08 -2.15
N GLN A 59 2.84 -7.10 -1.30
CA GLN A 59 2.34 -8.42 -1.70
C GLN A 59 0.91 -8.36 -2.23
N LEU A 60 0.04 -7.60 -1.55
CA LEU A 60 -1.34 -7.39 -2.00
C LEU A 60 -1.38 -6.60 -3.31
N PHE A 61 -0.58 -5.55 -3.45
CA PHE A 61 -0.49 -4.76 -4.68
C PHE A 61 -0.04 -5.61 -5.87
N THR A 62 1.03 -6.38 -5.71
CA THR A 62 1.52 -7.27 -6.78
C THR A 62 0.47 -8.33 -7.16
N SER A 63 -0.29 -8.83 -6.19
CA SER A 63 -1.35 -9.84 -6.43
C SER A 63 -2.63 -9.29 -7.07
N LYS A 64 -3.02 -8.05 -6.73
CA LYS A 64 -4.36 -7.52 -7.02
C LYS A 64 -4.39 -6.28 -7.91
N CYS A 65 -3.30 -5.52 -7.95
CA CYS A 65 -3.26 -4.21 -8.58
C CYS A 65 -2.28 -4.14 -9.76
N ALA A 66 -1.19 -4.91 -9.72
CA ALA A 66 -0.12 -4.89 -10.72
C ALA A 66 -0.56 -5.35 -12.11
N THR A 67 -1.66 -6.10 -12.23
CA THR A 67 -2.22 -6.48 -13.54
C THR A 67 -2.75 -5.29 -14.32
N CYS A 68 -3.19 -4.25 -13.63
CA CYS A 68 -3.72 -3.05 -14.28
C CYS A 68 -2.78 -1.86 -14.15
N HIS A 69 -2.18 -1.65 -12.98
CA HIS A 69 -1.41 -0.45 -12.66
C HIS A 69 0.09 -0.67 -12.74
N SER A 70 0.79 0.24 -13.42
CA SER A 70 2.24 0.34 -13.31
C SER A 70 2.66 1.08 -12.03
N LEU A 71 3.70 0.55 -11.40
CA LEU A 71 4.34 1.10 -10.22
C LEU A 71 5.77 0.59 -10.19
N LYS A 72 6.74 1.51 -10.33
CA LYS A 72 8.17 1.20 -10.51
C LYS A 72 8.68 0.29 -9.41
N ASP A 73 8.42 0.64 -8.17
CA ASP A 73 8.86 -0.09 -6.99
C ASP A 73 8.34 -1.54 -6.94
N ALA A 74 7.18 -1.81 -7.52
CA ALA A 74 6.64 -3.17 -7.65
C ALA A 74 7.21 -3.95 -8.85
N GLY A 75 8.00 -3.29 -9.72
CA GLY A 75 8.39 -3.83 -11.02
C GLY A 75 7.23 -3.92 -12.03
N SER A 76 6.04 -3.42 -11.68
CA SER A 76 4.86 -3.50 -12.54
C SER A 76 4.93 -2.49 -13.68
N THR A 77 4.62 -2.96 -14.88
CA THR A 77 4.63 -2.19 -16.13
C THR A 77 3.26 -2.16 -16.82
N ALA A 78 2.20 -2.62 -16.16
CA ALA A 78 0.86 -2.64 -16.72
C ALA A 78 0.34 -1.25 -17.13
N GLN A 79 -0.47 -1.22 -18.18
CA GLN A 79 -0.97 0.00 -18.85
C GLN A 79 -2.51 0.04 -18.97
N ILE A 80 -3.22 -0.88 -18.32
CA ILE A 80 -4.69 -0.88 -18.33
C ILE A 80 -5.21 0.26 -17.44
N GLY A 81 -4.67 0.35 -16.23
CA GLY A 81 -4.87 1.45 -15.31
C GLY A 81 -3.75 2.49 -15.42
N PRO A 82 -3.92 3.67 -14.79
CA PRO A 82 -2.89 4.70 -14.77
C PRO A 82 -1.60 4.20 -14.10
N ASN A 83 -0.47 4.74 -14.57
CA ASN A 83 0.80 4.69 -13.88
C ASN A 83 0.70 5.49 -12.58
N LEU A 84 0.86 4.81 -11.44
CA LEU A 84 0.67 5.42 -10.13
C LEU A 84 1.82 6.35 -9.74
N ASP A 85 3.04 6.11 -10.24
CA ASP A 85 4.15 7.04 -10.04
C ASP A 85 3.86 8.38 -10.71
N ALA A 86 3.38 8.33 -11.96
CA ALA A 86 3.02 9.53 -12.70
C ALA A 86 1.79 10.23 -12.09
N ALA A 87 0.80 9.46 -11.66
CA ALA A 87 -0.45 9.99 -11.08
C ALA A 87 -0.20 10.79 -9.78
N PHE A 88 0.73 10.35 -8.93
CA PHE A 88 1.04 11.02 -7.67
C PHE A 88 2.23 11.98 -7.73
N ALA A 89 2.97 12.05 -8.85
CA ALA A 89 4.14 12.94 -8.98
C ALA A 89 3.80 14.42 -8.71
N GLN A 90 2.67 14.92 -9.21
CA GLN A 90 2.27 16.31 -8.94
C GLN A 90 1.89 16.53 -7.48
N ALA A 91 1.19 15.58 -6.84
CA ALA A 91 0.85 15.67 -5.42
C ALA A 91 2.14 15.77 -4.58
N ARG A 92 3.16 14.96 -4.89
CA ARG A 92 4.48 15.04 -4.24
C ARG A 92 5.17 16.38 -4.48
N ALA A 93 5.14 16.89 -5.71
CA ALA A 93 5.73 18.19 -6.03
C ALA A 93 5.02 19.35 -5.32
N ALA A 94 3.72 19.21 -5.04
CA ALA A 94 2.93 20.16 -4.26
C ALA A 94 3.14 20.03 -2.74
N GLY A 95 3.92 19.04 -2.28
CA GLY A 95 4.21 18.83 -0.87
C GLY A 95 3.17 18.00 -0.12
N GLU A 96 2.27 17.31 -0.82
CA GLU A 96 1.31 16.38 -0.19
C GLU A 96 2.04 15.20 0.44
N ASP A 97 1.66 14.88 1.67
CA ASP A 97 2.27 13.80 2.44
C ASP A 97 1.69 12.42 2.06
N SER A 98 2.29 11.39 2.64
CA SER A 98 1.86 10.01 2.42
C SER A 98 0.48 9.71 3.00
N ASP A 99 0.00 10.46 3.99
CA ASP A 99 -1.33 10.23 4.57
C ASP A 99 -2.42 10.73 3.63
N THR A 100 -2.21 11.88 2.97
CA THR A 100 -3.08 12.36 1.87
C THR A 100 -3.14 11.33 0.74
N ILE A 101 -1.98 10.85 0.28
CA ILE A 101 -1.93 9.88 -0.83
C ILE A 101 -2.60 8.56 -0.43
N ALA A 102 -2.35 8.06 0.78
CA ALA A 102 -3.03 6.86 1.28
C ALA A 102 -4.54 7.07 1.34
N GLY A 103 -5.01 8.24 1.78
CA GLY A 103 -6.43 8.62 1.75
C GLY A 103 -7.05 8.54 0.35
N VAL A 104 -6.37 9.11 -0.66
CA VAL A 104 -6.81 9.06 -2.06
C VAL A 104 -6.85 7.63 -2.59
N VAL A 105 -5.82 6.83 -2.31
CA VAL A 105 -5.77 5.42 -2.72
C VAL A 105 -6.93 4.63 -2.12
N LYS A 106 -7.20 4.79 -0.81
CA LYS A 106 -8.32 4.14 -0.14
C LYS A 106 -9.65 4.49 -0.78
N ALA A 107 -9.91 5.79 -0.95
CA ALA A 107 -11.14 6.28 -1.55
C ALA A 107 -11.35 5.72 -2.96
N GLN A 108 -10.29 5.62 -3.77
CA GLN A 108 -10.37 5.11 -5.13
C GLN A 108 -10.59 3.59 -5.20
N VAL A 109 -10.04 2.82 -4.25
CA VAL A 109 -10.25 1.36 -4.18
C VAL A 109 -11.66 1.02 -3.67
N GLU A 110 -12.17 1.76 -2.70
CA GLU A 110 -13.52 1.58 -2.18
C GLU A 110 -14.57 2.07 -3.19
N ASN A 111 -14.32 3.22 -3.81
CA ASN A 111 -15.26 3.93 -4.67
C ASN A 111 -14.61 4.33 -6.00
N PRO A 112 -14.25 3.35 -6.86
CA PRO A 112 -13.70 3.67 -8.16
C PRO A 112 -14.73 4.39 -9.04
N ARG A 113 -14.24 5.04 -10.09
CA ARG A 113 -15.13 5.64 -11.09
C ARG A 113 -16.07 4.56 -11.65
N PRO A 114 -17.35 4.89 -11.90
CA PRO A 114 -18.28 3.95 -12.51
C PRO A 114 -17.72 3.37 -13.81
N SER A 115 -17.94 2.08 -14.02
CA SER A 115 -17.54 1.42 -15.27
C SER A 115 -18.16 2.12 -16.47
N ASN A 116 -17.36 2.30 -17.53
CA ASN A 116 -17.83 2.85 -18.80
C ASN A 116 -18.50 1.78 -19.70
N GLY A 117 -18.84 0.61 -19.14
CA GLY A 117 -19.35 -0.55 -19.87
C GLY A 117 -18.25 -1.53 -20.32
N ASN A 118 -16.97 -1.15 -20.24
CA ASN A 118 -15.85 -2.05 -20.47
C ASN A 118 -15.17 -2.41 -19.14
N ALA A 119 -15.52 -3.57 -18.59
CA ALA A 119 -14.95 -4.07 -17.34
C ALA A 119 -13.44 -4.32 -17.42
N SER A 120 -12.90 -4.62 -18.61
CA SER A 120 -11.46 -4.91 -18.80
C SER A 120 -10.56 -3.69 -18.62
N VAL A 121 -11.12 -2.48 -18.64
CA VAL A 121 -10.40 -1.21 -18.41
C VAL A 121 -10.99 -0.40 -17.26
N SER A 122 -11.97 -0.97 -16.55
CA SER A 122 -12.60 -0.34 -15.39
C SER A 122 -12.04 -0.96 -14.11
N MET A 123 -11.63 -0.12 -13.16
CA MET A 123 -11.16 -0.59 -11.87
C MET A 123 -12.33 -1.20 -11.06
N PRO A 124 -12.26 -2.48 -10.64
CA PRO A 124 -13.29 -3.07 -9.79
C PRO A 124 -13.29 -2.44 -8.39
N ALA A 125 -14.47 -2.25 -7.81
CA ALA A 125 -14.62 -1.76 -6.44
C ALA A 125 -14.33 -2.89 -5.43
N GLY A 126 -13.74 -2.54 -4.29
CA GLY A 126 -13.61 -3.46 -3.15
C GLY A 126 -12.71 -4.67 -3.41
N LEU A 127 -11.68 -4.54 -4.26
CA LEU A 127 -10.68 -5.60 -4.48
C LEU A 127 -9.97 -6.03 -3.19
N VAL A 128 -9.85 -5.11 -2.24
CA VAL A 128 -9.37 -5.31 -0.86
C VAL A 128 -10.19 -4.41 0.07
N GLY A 129 -10.27 -4.77 1.35
CA GLY A 129 -10.99 -4.00 2.38
C GLY A 129 -10.38 -4.18 3.76
N GLY A 130 -10.77 -3.33 4.70
CA GLY A 130 -10.20 -3.32 6.07
C GLY A 130 -8.67 -3.28 6.04
N LYS A 131 -8.04 -4.11 6.88
CA LYS A 131 -6.58 -4.11 7.05
C LYS A 131 -5.78 -4.23 5.75
N ASP A 132 -6.30 -4.95 4.78
CA ASP A 132 -5.64 -5.16 3.48
C ASP A 132 -5.65 -3.88 2.64
N LEU A 133 -6.73 -3.11 2.73
CA LEU A 133 -6.84 -1.81 2.11
C LEU A 133 -5.87 -0.81 2.78
N GLU A 134 -5.78 -0.80 4.11
CA GLU A 134 -4.79 0.03 4.81
C GLU A 134 -3.35 -0.33 4.41
N ASP A 135 -3.05 -1.61 4.28
CA ASP A 135 -1.73 -2.10 3.87
C ASP A 135 -1.38 -1.66 2.45
N VAL A 136 -2.27 -1.89 1.48
CA VAL A 136 -2.07 -1.48 0.08
C VAL A 136 -1.93 0.04 -0.03
N ALA A 137 -2.79 0.80 0.65
CA ALA A 137 -2.74 2.25 0.63
C ALA A 137 -1.44 2.79 1.24
N SER A 138 -1.02 2.25 2.38
CA SER A 138 0.25 2.63 3.02
C SER A 138 1.45 2.32 2.13
N TYR A 139 1.44 1.15 1.47
CA TYR A 139 2.48 0.78 0.52
C TYR A 139 2.53 1.74 -0.68
N VAL A 140 1.42 1.92 -1.41
CA VAL A 140 1.37 2.81 -2.56
C VAL A 140 1.77 4.22 -2.16
N ALA A 141 1.29 4.71 -1.01
CA ALA A 141 1.67 6.02 -0.48
C ALA A 141 3.10 6.12 0.03
N SER A 142 3.82 5.03 0.23
CA SER A 142 5.25 5.08 0.58
C SER A 142 6.14 5.20 -0.66
N VAL A 143 5.69 4.74 -1.83
CA VAL A 143 6.54 4.59 -3.01
C VAL A 143 6.10 5.38 -4.24
N ALA A 144 4.79 5.58 -4.44
CA ALA A 144 4.27 6.19 -5.65
C ALA A 144 4.69 7.65 -5.78
N GLY A 145 5.38 7.95 -6.88
CA GLY A 145 5.84 9.30 -7.23
C GLY A 145 6.91 9.86 -6.30
N ALA A 146 7.37 9.08 -5.32
CA ALA A 146 8.37 9.53 -4.36
C ALA A 146 9.75 9.61 -5.03
N PRO A 147 10.52 10.70 -4.80
CA PRO A 147 11.81 10.89 -5.43
C PRO A 147 12.80 9.82 -4.97
N GLY A 148 13.61 9.30 -5.90
CA GLY A 148 14.67 8.33 -5.59
C GLY A 148 14.22 6.89 -5.44
N ILE A 149 12.91 6.61 -5.45
CA ILE A 149 12.40 5.24 -5.50
C ILE A 149 12.75 4.62 -6.85
N LYS A 150 13.46 3.50 -6.80
CA LYS A 150 13.82 2.69 -7.96
C LYS A 150 13.10 1.35 -7.86
N GLY A 151 12.67 0.84 -9.00
CA GLY A 151 12.16 -0.52 -9.08
C GLY A 151 13.24 -1.57 -8.89
N PRO A 152 12.85 -2.85 -8.79
CA PRO A 152 13.79 -3.94 -8.93
C PRO A 152 14.50 -3.82 -10.28
N GLN A 153 15.79 -4.15 -10.31
CA GLN A 153 16.53 -4.29 -11.55
C GLN A 153 16.02 -5.54 -12.25
N LEU A 154 15.03 -5.39 -13.12
CA LEU A 154 14.49 -6.49 -13.89
C LEU A 154 15.55 -6.96 -14.92
N PRO A 155 15.70 -8.27 -15.15
CA PRO A 155 16.51 -8.74 -16.25
C PRO A 155 15.87 -8.28 -17.58
N ASN A 156 16.70 -8.13 -18.61
CA ASN A 156 16.23 -7.79 -19.94
C ASN A 156 15.67 -9.03 -20.65
N ASP A 157 14.62 -9.62 -20.08
CA ASP A 157 13.95 -10.82 -20.57
C ASP A 157 12.44 -10.58 -20.69
N PRO A 158 11.76 -11.23 -21.65
CA PRO A 158 10.33 -11.04 -21.87
C PRO A 158 9.45 -11.63 -20.75
N GLY A 159 10.00 -12.51 -19.91
CA GLY A 159 9.29 -13.14 -18.79
C GLY A 159 9.18 -12.24 -17.56
N ALA A 160 10.14 -11.35 -17.30
CA ALA A 160 10.11 -10.47 -16.13
C ALA A 160 8.85 -9.59 -16.05
N PRO A 161 8.41 -8.89 -17.12
CA PRO A 161 7.14 -8.15 -17.11
C PRO A 161 5.93 -9.07 -16.93
N VAL A 162 5.95 -10.28 -17.51
CA VAL A 162 4.87 -11.25 -17.34
C VAL A 162 4.75 -11.63 -15.87
N PHE A 163 5.88 -11.91 -15.21
CA PHE A 163 5.92 -12.28 -13.81
C PHE A 163 5.38 -11.18 -12.89
N ALA A 164 5.80 -9.93 -13.13
CA ALA A 164 5.38 -8.78 -12.34
C ALA A 164 3.91 -8.41 -12.55
N ASN A 165 3.43 -8.43 -13.80
CA ASN A 165 2.09 -7.97 -14.16
C ASN A 165 1.01 -9.03 -13.93
N ASN A 166 1.35 -10.32 -13.87
CA ASN A 166 0.35 -11.40 -13.71
C ASN A 166 0.26 -11.94 -12.27
N GLY A 167 0.76 -11.18 -11.29
CA GLY A 167 0.60 -11.50 -9.87
C GLY A 167 1.47 -12.66 -9.36
N CYS A 168 2.37 -13.19 -10.18
CA CYS A 168 3.29 -14.26 -9.77
C CYS A 168 4.12 -13.84 -8.55
N SER A 169 4.58 -12.58 -8.52
CA SER A 169 5.33 -11.99 -7.41
C SER A 169 4.59 -11.94 -6.08
N GLY A 170 3.26 -12.01 -6.11
CA GLY A 170 2.43 -11.98 -4.92
C GLY A 170 2.50 -13.29 -4.12
N CYS A 171 2.70 -14.41 -4.80
CA CYS A 171 2.75 -15.73 -4.17
C CYS A 171 4.16 -16.32 -4.13
N HIS A 172 4.98 -16.09 -5.15
CA HIS A 172 6.27 -16.73 -5.31
C HIS A 172 7.45 -15.80 -4.99
N THR A 173 8.52 -16.38 -4.44
CA THR A 173 9.81 -15.70 -4.31
C THR A 173 10.60 -15.87 -5.60
N LEU A 174 11.13 -14.77 -6.13
CA LEU A 174 12.03 -14.74 -7.28
C LEU A 174 12.91 -13.50 -7.20
N LYS A 175 14.15 -13.68 -6.77
CA LYS A 175 15.12 -12.59 -6.53
C LYS A 175 15.37 -11.74 -7.77
N ALA A 176 15.40 -12.36 -8.94
CA ALA A 176 15.66 -11.70 -10.22
C ALA A 176 14.73 -10.52 -10.49
N VAL A 177 13.49 -10.57 -9.99
CA VAL A 177 12.49 -9.51 -10.17
C VAL A 177 12.07 -8.84 -8.85
N GLY A 178 12.84 -9.07 -7.77
CA GLY A 178 12.55 -8.54 -6.44
C GLY A 178 11.27 -9.09 -5.81
N ALA A 179 10.78 -10.23 -6.26
CA ALA A 179 9.59 -10.86 -5.70
C ALA A 179 9.89 -11.60 -4.40
N SER A 180 9.01 -11.43 -3.41
CA SER A 180 9.17 -11.95 -2.05
C SER A 180 7.92 -12.65 -1.53
N GLY A 181 7.06 -13.16 -2.42
CA GLY A 181 5.89 -13.94 -2.04
C GLY A 181 6.32 -15.28 -1.44
N THR A 182 5.64 -15.72 -0.38
CA THR A 182 5.96 -16.99 0.33
C THR A 182 4.77 -17.94 0.41
N THR A 183 3.67 -17.63 -0.28
CA THR A 183 2.49 -18.50 -0.35
C THR A 183 2.76 -19.70 -1.26
N GLY A 184 3.46 -19.47 -2.37
CA GLY A 184 3.98 -20.50 -3.24
C GLY A 184 5.47 -20.78 -2.96
N PRO A 185 6.03 -21.87 -3.51
CA PRO A 185 7.44 -22.19 -3.36
C PRO A 185 8.35 -21.09 -3.94
N SER A 186 9.57 -21.03 -3.41
CA SER A 186 10.66 -20.21 -3.95
C SER A 186 11.09 -20.72 -5.31
N LEU A 187 10.96 -19.88 -6.35
CA LEU A 187 11.30 -20.26 -7.72
C LEU A 187 12.81 -20.29 -7.95
N ASP A 188 13.56 -19.50 -7.19
CA ASP A 188 15.03 -19.59 -7.16
C ASP A 188 15.51 -20.98 -6.69
N GLU A 189 14.70 -21.70 -5.91
CA GLU A 189 15.03 -23.02 -5.36
C GLU A 189 14.51 -24.16 -6.23
N VAL A 190 13.27 -24.07 -6.72
CA VAL A 190 12.64 -25.20 -7.45
C VAL A 190 12.98 -25.22 -8.93
N ILE A 191 13.10 -24.07 -9.61
CA ILE A 191 13.33 -24.02 -11.06
C ILE A 191 14.68 -24.63 -11.50
N PRO A 192 15.80 -24.48 -10.77
CA PRO A 192 17.06 -25.11 -11.16
C PRO A 192 16.99 -26.64 -11.32
N GLY A 193 16.01 -27.30 -10.69
CA GLY A 193 15.76 -28.74 -10.81
C GLY A 193 14.73 -29.13 -11.87
N MET A 194 14.11 -28.17 -12.57
CA MET A 194 13.01 -28.41 -13.51
C MET A 194 13.41 -28.08 -14.95
N SER A 195 12.89 -28.86 -15.90
CA SER A 195 12.92 -28.51 -17.32
C SER A 195 11.90 -27.41 -17.64
N ALA A 196 12.10 -26.71 -18.76
CA ALA A 196 11.13 -25.72 -19.24
C ALA A 196 9.73 -26.31 -19.51
N ALA A 197 9.65 -27.60 -19.88
CA ALA A 197 8.38 -28.29 -20.09
C ALA A 197 7.64 -28.54 -18.77
N GLU A 198 8.35 -28.92 -17.71
CA GLU A 198 7.79 -29.08 -16.37
C GLU A 198 7.34 -27.74 -15.80
N VAL A 199 8.15 -26.68 -15.93
CA VAL A 199 7.77 -25.31 -15.52
C VAL A 199 6.49 -24.88 -16.26
N LYS A 200 6.44 -25.08 -17.58
CA LYS A 200 5.22 -24.77 -18.37
C LYS A 200 4.02 -25.56 -17.87
N LYS A 201 4.18 -26.87 -17.61
CA LYS A 201 3.11 -27.73 -17.07
C LYS A 201 2.62 -27.21 -15.73
N SER A 202 3.52 -26.85 -14.82
CA SER A 202 3.15 -26.28 -13.51
C SER A 202 2.45 -24.93 -13.60
N ILE A 203 2.68 -24.14 -14.66
CA ILE A 203 1.95 -22.88 -14.88
C ILE A 203 0.54 -23.14 -15.42
N VAL A 204 0.38 -24.03 -16.41
CA VAL A 204 -0.91 -24.26 -17.08
C VAL A 204 -1.82 -25.24 -16.33
N ASP A 205 -1.24 -26.14 -15.53
CA ASP A 205 -1.93 -27.12 -14.70
C ASP A 205 -1.17 -27.31 -13.37
N PRO A 206 -1.30 -26.35 -12.43
CA PRO A 206 -0.54 -26.34 -11.17
C PRO A 206 -0.86 -27.51 -10.22
N ASN A 207 -1.99 -28.20 -10.44
CA ASN A 207 -2.40 -29.34 -9.64
C ASN A 207 -2.04 -30.68 -10.30
N ALA A 208 -1.46 -30.67 -11.51
CA ALA A 208 -0.99 -31.89 -12.14
C ALA A 208 0.12 -32.51 -11.28
N LYS A 209 0.06 -33.84 -11.13
CA LYS A 209 1.20 -34.60 -10.61
C LYS A 209 2.34 -34.51 -11.63
N ILE A 210 3.47 -33.96 -11.19
CA ILE A 210 4.76 -33.95 -11.87
C ILE A 210 5.57 -35.17 -11.42
#